data_AF-A0A517NH69-F1
#
_entry.id   AF-A0A517NH69-F1
#
_cell.length_a   1.000
_cell.length_b   1.000
_cell.length_c   1.000
_cell.angle_alpha   90.00
_cell.angle_beta   90.00
_cell.angle_gamma   90.00
#
_symmetry.space_group_name_H-M   'P 1'
#
loop_
_entity.id
_entity.type
_entity.pdbx_description
1 polymer ?
#
loop_
_entity_poly.entity_id
_entity_poly.type
_entity_poly.pdbx_seq_one_letter_code
_entity_poly.pdbx_strand_id
1 'polypeptide(L)'
;MPNAASELNSNPAAVSGRGWVTVMLFLLFFVYAGDAPPMVNEAHYLVKAKNFWQPDWCAADLFASSGKAHTTYYAVFGWPTKFLSLTATAWIGRVIGWWMLAVGLRRICDRMFAAWWASLAVATLWIAGIEYGNLAGEWVVGGTEAKVPAYGLVLMGIAELVDRKWNRVWVYLGAASAFHVLTGGWAVVAAAFAWLLTEFRRDDRRPFWTRWLFVGGALSLFGLVPAIWLTIGVDPSDATAAARIYSYFRIRHHLLPADFHWTWYLRHLVVLTIVAVGAWMDWRRSPGHTRLFSFTLGAVAVAGCGLVVGALPAVAPDLAAKLLRYYWFRLSDAVVPLMMAIVIMQWMVDVRGGRRIAAWIALMLATGLVGYSTYDRVVLAVPPSASNRLLGWDASLPPQAQQQAWDDWIRVCQWARDSSDPGEVFLTPRHQQTFKWYAQRSEVVNWKDVPQDAASLTEWNRRFAEIFPARLGTIRVTIGYQSLRQFREKYHARFMIVDRRVVGDQLPLIRIYPQRSEDNATFAVYELPR
;
A
#
# COMPACT_ATOMS: atom_id res chain seq x y z
N MET A 1 6.10 -21.59 52.94
CA MET A 1 5.30 -22.02 51.77
C MET A 1 6.05 -21.57 50.52
N PRO A 2 6.58 -22.50 49.71
CA PRO A 2 7.46 -22.16 48.59
C PRO A 2 6.70 -21.68 47.35
N ASN A 3 7.39 -20.84 46.58
CA ASN A 3 6.96 -20.14 45.37
C ASN A 3 6.39 -21.05 44.27
N ALA A 4 5.12 -20.86 43.94
CA ALA A 4 4.47 -21.44 42.75
C ALA A 4 4.56 -20.50 41.53
N ALA A 5 5.76 -20.03 41.19
CA ALA A 5 5.97 -19.10 40.07
C ALA A 5 7.22 -19.39 39.21
N SER A 6 7.79 -20.60 39.27
CA SER A 6 9.01 -20.94 38.52
C SER A 6 8.94 -22.16 37.59
N GLU A 7 7.75 -22.67 37.26
CA GLU A 7 7.62 -23.76 36.29
C GLU A 7 6.68 -23.40 35.13
N LEU A 8 7.06 -22.39 34.34
CA LEU A 8 6.71 -22.38 32.92
C LEU A 8 7.75 -23.24 32.21
N ASN A 9 7.53 -24.55 32.31
CA ASN A 9 8.24 -25.55 31.52
C ASN A 9 8.23 -25.14 30.05
N SER A 10 9.41 -24.80 29.55
CA SER A 10 9.72 -24.74 28.13
C SER A 10 9.57 -26.14 27.56
N ASN A 11 8.35 -26.53 27.19
CA ASN A 11 8.10 -27.76 26.48
C ASN A 11 8.34 -27.50 24.97
N PRO A 12 9.45 -27.96 24.36
CA PRO A 12 9.73 -27.75 22.94
C PRO A 12 8.65 -28.37 22.03
N ALA A 13 7.84 -29.32 22.53
CA ALA A 13 6.71 -29.88 21.80
C ALA A 13 5.58 -28.85 21.53
N ALA A 14 5.38 -27.87 22.42
CA ALA A 14 4.32 -26.85 22.27
C ALA A 14 4.60 -25.85 21.12
N VAL A 15 5.87 -25.70 20.73
CA VAL A 15 6.29 -24.80 19.63
C VAL A 15 6.04 -25.44 18.25
N SER A 16 6.08 -26.78 18.17
CA SER A 16 5.86 -27.54 16.91
C SER A 16 4.37 -27.74 16.57
N GLY A 17 3.47 -27.73 17.56
CA GLY A 17 2.06 -28.09 17.38
C GLY A 17 1.11 -26.99 16.89
N ARG A 18 1.59 -25.78 16.58
CA ARG A 18 0.74 -24.62 16.17
C ARG A 18 0.92 -24.18 14.72
N GLY A 19 1.56 -25.01 13.87
CA GLY A 19 1.72 -24.71 12.44
C GLY A 19 0.37 -24.41 11.74
N TRP A 20 -0.68 -25.13 12.12
CA TRP A 20 -2.04 -24.93 11.60
C TRP A 20 -2.62 -23.53 11.91
N VAL A 21 -2.22 -22.86 12.99
CA VAL A 21 -2.66 -21.48 13.29
C VAL A 21 -2.10 -20.49 12.25
N THR A 22 -0.88 -20.72 11.77
CA THR A 22 -0.33 -19.94 10.65
C THR A 22 -1.13 -20.14 9.37
N VAL A 23 -1.58 -21.38 9.10
CA VAL A 23 -2.47 -21.68 7.98
C VAL A 23 -3.80 -20.94 8.13
N MET A 24 -4.40 -20.95 9.32
CA MET A 24 -5.66 -20.22 9.55
C MET A 24 -5.52 -18.71 9.41
N LEU A 25 -4.40 -18.12 9.86
CA LEU A 25 -4.12 -16.70 9.62
C LEU A 25 -3.98 -16.39 8.14
N PHE A 26 -3.28 -17.25 7.40
CA PHE A 26 -3.19 -17.13 5.97
C PHE A 26 -4.57 -17.22 5.30
N LEU A 27 -5.41 -18.18 5.70
CA LEU A 27 -6.78 -18.33 5.19
C LEU A 27 -7.64 -17.12 5.55
N LEU A 28 -7.49 -16.53 6.74
CA LEU A 28 -8.17 -15.28 7.11
C LEU A 28 -7.76 -14.13 6.18
N PHE A 29 -6.46 -13.99 5.90
CA PHE A 29 -5.97 -12.98 4.95
C PHE A 29 -6.44 -13.26 3.52
N PHE A 30 -6.50 -14.52 3.10
CA PHE A 30 -7.07 -14.93 1.82
C PHE A 30 -8.55 -14.58 1.73
N VAL A 31 -9.35 -14.85 2.77
CA VAL A 31 -10.77 -14.49 2.79
C VAL A 31 -10.95 -12.97 2.72
N TYR A 32 -10.14 -12.21 3.45
CA TYR A 32 -10.26 -10.74 3.50
C TYR A 32 -9.73 -10.01 2.25
N ALA A 33 -8.65 -10.49 1.63
CA ALA A 33 -7.92 -9.80 0.56
C ALA A 33 -7.74 -10.66 -0.71
N GLY A 34 -8.47 -11.76 -0.82
CA GLY A 34 -8.49 -12.69 -1.95
C GLY A 34 -9.25 -12.19 -3.19
N ASP A 35 -9.46 -10.88 -3.29
CA ASP A 35 -10.14 -10.26 -4.43
C ASP A 35 -9.43 -10.57 -5.75
N ALA A 36 -10.16 -10.62 -6.87
CA ALA A 36 -9.56 -10.85 -8.19
C ALA A 36 -8.45 -9.81 -8.49
N PRO A 37 -7.23 -10.22 -8.91
CA PRO A 37 -6.21 -9.27 -9.32
C PRO A 37 -6.61 -8.45 -10.57
N PRO A 38 -6.15 -7.20 -10.69
CA PRO A 38 -5.21 -6.53 -9.77
C PRO A 38 -5.87 -5.79 -8.60
N MET A 39 -5.17 -5.78 -7.46
CA MET A 39 -5.39 -4.82 -6.39
C MET A 39 -4.92 -3.41 -6.78
N VAL A 40 -5.34 -2.43 -5.99
CA VAL A 40 -5.10 -0.98 -6.18
C VAL A 40 -3.68 -0.61 -6.62
N ASN A 41 -2.65 -1.28 -6.10
CA ASN A 41 -1.25 -0.99 -6.43
C ASN A 41 -0.57 -2.11 -7.25
N GLU A 42 -1.21 -3.25 -7.50
CA GLU A 42 -0.59 -4.35 -8.23
C GLU A 42 -0.32 -3.98 -9.68
N ALA A 43 -1.27 -3.30 -10.31
CA ALA A 43 -1.09 -2.80 -11.67
C ALA A 43 0.07 -1.79 -11.77
N HIS A 44 0.38 -1.06 -10.70
CA HIS A 44 1.54 -0.16 -10.66
C HIS A 44 2.85 -0.94 -10.47
N TYR A 45 2.90 -1.82 -9.46
CA TYR A 45 4.12 -2.52 -9.06
C TYR A 45 4.54 -3.62 -10.04
N LEU A 46 3.61 -4.45 -10.51
CA LEU A 46 3.94 -5.57 -11.38
C LEU A 46 4.16 -5.15 -12.83
N VAL A 47 3.57 -4.04 -13.29
CA VAL A 47 3.93 -3.43 -14.58
C VAL A 47 5.40 -2.99 -14.55
N LYS A 48 5.84 -2.28 -13.51
CA LYS A 48 7.25 -1.93 -13.36
C LYS A 48 8.15 -3.14 -13.19
N ALA A 49 7.69 -4.15 -12.44
CA ALA A 49 8.44 -5.38 -12.24
C ALA A 49 8.62 -6.16 -13.56
N LYS A 50 7.58 -6.21 -14.40
CA LYS A 50 7.66 -6.84 -15.72
C LYS A 50 8.61 -6.07 -16.64
N ASN A 51 8.47 -4.75 -16.74
CA ASN A 51 9.39 -3.94 -17.55
C ASN A 51 10.85 -4.02 -17.03
N PHE A 52 11.07 -4.14 -15.71
CA PHE A 52 12.41 -4.37 -15.16
C PHE A 52 13.08 -5.63 -15.71
N TRP A 53 12.30 -6.70 -15.95
CA TRP A 53 12.81 -7.97 -16.46
C TRP A 53 12.67 -8.15 -17.99
N GLN A 54 11.83 -7.35 -18.63
CA GLN A 54 11.56 -7.30 -20.08
C GLN A 54 11.45 -5.82 -20.52
N PRO A 55 12.57 -5.10 -20.71
CA PRO A 55 12.55 -3.66 -21.00
C PRO A 55 11.78 -3.28 -22.27
N ASP A 56 11.73 -4.17 -23.26
CA ASP A 56 10.99 -3.96 -24.52
C ASP A 56 9.46 -3.98 -24.32
N TRP A 57 8.98 -4.62 -23.25
CA TRP A 57 7.55 -4.68 -22.94
C TRP A 57 7.04 -3.32 -22.45
N CYS A 58 6.09 -2.74 -23.21
CA CYS A 58 5.58 -1.38 -23.00
C CYS A 58 6.71 -0.31 -22.95
N ALA A 59 7.73 -0.43 -23.79
CA ALA A 59 8.89 0.47 -23.79
C ALA A 59 8.54 1.96 -24.05
N ALA A 60 7.46 2.22 -24.78
CA ALA A 60 6.99 3.58 -25.07
C ALA A 60 6.16 4.21 -23.92
N ASP A 61 5.76 3.43 -22.92
CA ASP A 61 5.05 3.95 -21.74
C ASP A 61 6.03 4.64 -20.79
N LEU A 62 5.76 5.92 -20.52
CA LEU A 62 6.62 6.76 -19.67
C LEU A 62 6.79 6.16 -18.27
N PHE A 63 5.72 5.64 -17.67
CA PHE A 63 5.79 5.12 -16.31
C PHE A 63 6.55 3.80 -16.26
N ALA A 64 6.23 2.84 -17.13
CA ALA A 64 6.87 1.53 -17.14
C ALA A 64 8.38 1.63 -17.36
N SER A 65 8.80 2.50 -18.28
CA SER A 65 10.20 2.72 -18.65
C SER A 65 10.97 3.63 -17.67
N SER A 66 10.29 4.47 -16.90
CA SER A 66 10.91 5.39 -15.93
C SER A 66 11.72 4.71 -14.82
N GLY A 67 12.41 5.53 -14.00
CA GLY A 67 13.24 5.11 -12.88
C GLY A 67 12.54 4.17 -11.89
N LYS A 68 13.28 3.21 -11.35
CA LYS A 68 12.75 2.07 -10.60
C LYS A 68 13.23 2.11 -9.14
N ALA A 69 12.46 2.70 -8.22
CA ALA A 69 12.93 2.86 -6.83
C ALA A 69 12.82 1.59 -5.98
N HIS A 70 11.94 0.65 -6.32
CA HIS A 70 11.66 -0.55 -5.53
C HIS A 70 12.36 -1.78 -6.11
N THR A 71 13.65 -1.67 -6.43
CA THR A 71 14.42 -2.69 -7.17
C THR A 71 14.41 -4.05 -6.49
N THR A 72 14.53 -4.12 -5.16
CA THR A 72 14.48 -5.39 -4.42
C THR A 72 13.16 -6.13 -4.68
N TYR A 73 12.03 -5.41 -4.65
CA TYR A 73 10.73 -6.00 -4.99
C TYR A 73 10.69 -6.44 -6.45
N TYR A 74 11.14 -5.60 -7.39
CA TYR A 74 11.16 -5.95 -8.81
C TYR A 74 12.05 -7.16 -9.10
N ALA A 75 13.21 -7.28 -8.46
CA ALA A 75 14.11 -8.41 -8.60
C ALA A 75 13.49 -9.70 -8.05
N VAL A 76 12.93 -9.66 -6.83
CA VAL A 76 12.41 -10.86 -6.16
C VAL A 76 11.06 -11.32 -6.72
N PHE A 77 10.13 -10.39 -6.97
CA PHE A 77 8.75 -10.70 -7.37
C PHE A 77 8.46 -10.46 -8.86
N GLY A 78 9.37 -9.81 -9.60
CA GLY A 78 9.16 -9.51 -11.02
C GLY A 78 9.60 -10.61 -11.98
N TRP A 79 10.61 -11.40 -11.64
CA TRP A 79 11.15 -12.41 -12.56
C TRP A 79 10.12 -13.47 -13.01
N PRO A 80 9.12 -13.88 -12.19
CA PRO A 80 8.11 -14.84 -12.63
C PRO A 80 7.28 -14.32 -13.81
N THR A 81 7.19 -13.01 -14.02
CA THR A 81 6.49 -12.41 -15.17
C THR A 81 7.11 -12.77 -16.53
N LYS A 82 8.33 -13.35 -16.55
CA LYS A 82 8.94 -13.97 -17.73
C LYS A 82 8.25 -15.25 -18.18
N PHE A 83 7.62 -15.95 -17.26
CA PHE A 83 7.05 -17.28 -17.49
C PHE A 83 5.55 -17.34 -17.23
N LEU A 84 5.04 -16.41 -16.42
CA LEU A 84 3.67 -16.40 -15.94
C LEU A 84 2.99 -15.07 -16.29
N SER A 85 1.65 -15.10 -16.35
CA SER A 85 0.85 -13.88 -16.48
C SER A 85 1.03 -12.95 -15.27
N LEU A 86 0.70 -11.67 -15.43
CA LEU A 86 0.68 -10.70 -14.32
C LEU A 86 -0.26 -11.17 -13.20
N THR A 87 -1.42 -11.75 -13.56
CA THR A 87 -2.38 -12.32 -12.61
C THR A 87 -1.80 -13.48 -11.80
N ALA A 88 -1.15 -14.45 -12.45
CA ALA A 88 -0.53 -15.58 -11.75
C ALA A 88 0.62 -15.10 -10.85
N THR A 89 1.43 -14.15 -11.33
CA THR A 89 2.51 -13.54 -10.55
C THR A 89 1.96 -12.79 -9.33
N ALA A 90 0.84 -12.09 -9.46
CA ALA A 90 0.18 -11.40 -8.36
C ALA A 90 -0.25 -12.37 -7.25
N TRP A 91 -0.87 -13.49 -7.62
CA TRP A 91 -1.25 -14.53 -6.67
C TRP A 91 -0.05 -15.13 -5.94
N ILE A 92 1.05 -15.41 -6.64
CA ILE A 92 2.30 -15.89 -6.01
C ILE A 92 2.80 -14.85 -4.99
N GLY A 93 2.85 -13.57 -5.38
CA GLY A 93 3.27 -12.48 -4.51
C GLY A 93 2.39 -12.34 -3.26
N ARG A 94 1.07 -12.40 -3.43
CA ARG A 94 0.09 -12.39 -2.33
C ARG A 94 0.29 -13.56 -1.38
N VAL A 95 0.44 -14.78 -1.91
CA VAL A 95 0.64 -15.98 -1.09
C VAL A 95 1.87 -15.84 -0.21
N ILE A 96 3.00 -15.43 -0.80
CA ILE A 96 4.24 -15.20 -0.06
C ILE A 96 4.06 -14.09 0.98
N GLY A 97 3.50 -12.95 0.58
CA GLY A 97 3.28 -11.80 1.45
C GLY A 97 2.39 -12.12 2.65
N TRP A 98 1.24 -12.75 2.42
CA TRP A 98 0.32 -13.15 3.49
C TRP A 98 0.93 -14.21 4.41
N TRP A 99 1.74 -15.13 3.88
CA TRP A 99 2.46 -16.09 4.71
C TRP A 99 3.47 -15.39 5.64
N MET A 100 4.22 -14.41 5.12
CA MET A 100 5.15 -13.63 5.93
C MET A 100 4.43 -12.85 7.03
N LEU A 101 3.30 -12.22 6.71
CA LEU A 101 2.45 -11.54 7.70
C LEU A 101 1.92 -12.52 8.76
N ALA A 102 1.43 -13.69 8.34
CA ALA A 102 0.88 -14.70 9.24
C ALA A 102 1.95 -15.24 10.21
N VAL A 103 3.16 -15.53 9.71
CA VAL A 103 4.30 -15.95 10.53
C VAL A 103 4.71 -14.85 11.50
N GLY A 104 4.85 -13.60 11.02
CA GLY A 104 5.23 -12.46 11.84
C GLY A 104 4.23 -12.21 12.97
N LEU A 105 2.94 -12.14 12.64
CA LEU A 105 1.88 -11.87 13.62
C LEU A 105 1.75 -13.00 14.64
N ARG A 106 1.75 -14.26 14.19
CA ARG A 106 1.75 -15.41 15.11
C ARG A 106 2.93 -15.35 16.07
N ARG A 107 4.14 -15.04 15.59
CA ARG A 107 5.33 -14.95 16.45
C ARG A 107 5.23 -13.89 17.52
N ILE A 108 4.57 -12.76 17.25
CA ILE A 108 4.28 -11.74 18.27
C ILE A 108 3.30 -12.31 19.29
N CYS A 109 2.18 -12.87 18.84
CA CYS A 109 1.12 -13.37 19.71
C CYS A 109 1.58 -14.55 20.58
N ASP A 110 2.33 -15.51 20.04
CA ASP A 110 2.88 -16.67 20.79
C ASP A 110 3.80 -16.24 21.94
N ARG A 111 4.40 -15.04 21.88
CA ARG A 111 5.24 -14.47 22.96
C ARG A 111 4.44 -13.70 24.00
N MET A 112 3.28 -13.18 23.62
CA MET A 112 2.46 -12.32 24.47
C MET A 112 1.33 -13.10 25.15
N PHE A 113 0.84 -14.17 24.52
CA PHE A 113 -0.36 -14.88 24.95
C PHE A 113 -0.18 -16.39 24.90
N ALA A 114 -0.68 -17.09 25.92
CA ALA A 114 -0.72 -18.54 25.93
C ALA A 114 -1.83 -19.12 25.01
N ALA A 115 -2.90 -18.34 24.78
CA ALA A 115 -4.06 -18.75 24.00
C ALA A 115 -3.72 -18.95 22.52
N TRP A 116 -4.01 -20.15 21.99
CA TRP A 116 -3.70 -20.50 20.59
C TRP A 116 -4.46 -19.64 19.57
N TRP A 117 -5.65 -19.14 19.92
CA TRP A 117 -6.49 -18.33 19.04
C TRP A 117 -6.14 -16.84 19.08
N ALA A 118 -5.18 -16.41 19.92
CA ALA A 118 -4.86 -15.01 20.11
C ALA A 118 -4.46 -14.31 18.82
N SER A 119 -3.67 -14.96 17.96
CA SER A 119 -3.27 -14.35 16.69
C SER A 119 -4.44 -14.15 15.74
N LEU A 120 -5.46 -15.02 15.76
CA LEU A 120 -6.66 -14.85 14.92
C LEU A 120 -7.48 -13.65 15.40
N ALA A 121 -7.72 -13.54 16.71
CA ALA A 121 -8.42 -12.39 17.27
C ALA A 121 -7.67 -11.07 17.03
N VAL A 122 -6.34 -11.07 17.25
CA VAL A 122 -5.49 -9.91 16.96
C VAL A 122 -5.52 -9.58 15.47
N ALA A 123 -5.45 -10.55 14.57
CA ALA A 123 -5.54 -10.31 13.13
C ALA A 123 -6.86 -9.64 12.74
N THR A 124 -8.00 -10.16 13.22
CA THR A 124 -9.33 -9.59 12.92
C THR A 124 -9.47 -8.16 13.45
N LEU A 125 -9.07 -7.93 14.71
CA LEU A 125 -9.07 -6.58 15.31
C LEU A 125 -8.12 -5.64 14.58
N TRP A 126 -6.96 -6.13 14.14
CA TRP A 126 -5.96 -5.35 13.45
C TRP A 126 -6.41 -4.94 12.04
N ILE A 127 -7.01 -5.87 11.29
CA ILE A 127 -7.59 -5.59 9.98
C ILE A 127 -8.68 -4.52 10.11
N ALA A 128 -9.64 -4.70 11.04
CA ALA A 128 -10.68 -3.72 11.29
C ALA A 128 -10.11 -2.37 11.74
N GLY A 129 -9.13 -2.38 12.65
CA GLY A 129 -8.49 -1.17 13.15
C GLY A 129 -7.69 -0.42 12.08
N ILE A 130 -7.07 -1.11 11.12
CA ILE A 130 -6.45 -0.47 9.97
C ILE A 130 -7.53 0.13 9.07
N GLU A 131 -8.50 -0.66 8.61
CA GLU A 131 -9.49 -0.24 7.62
C GLU A 131 -10.34 0.95 8.10
N TYR A 132 -10.74 0.91 9.37
CA TYR A 132 -11.65 1.89 9.97
C TYR A 132 -10.96 2.85 10.94
N GLY A 133 -9.65 2.73 11.20
CA GLY A 133 -8.93 3.51 12.21
C GLY A 133 -7.63 4.17 11.73
N ASN A 134 -7.25 4.03 10.46
CA ASN A 134 -6.07 4.70 9.89
C ASN A 134 -6.28 6.23 9.77
N LEU A 135 -5.18 6.99 9.84
CA LEU A 135 -5.17 8.44 9.68
C LEU A 135 -4.89 8.88 8.23
N ALA A 136 -4.09 8.12 7.48
CA ALA A 136 -3.57 8.51 6.18
C ALA A 136 -3.75 7.41 5.11
N GLY A 137 -4.69 6.49 5.28
CA GLY A 137 -5.07 5.51 4.26
C GLY A 137 -4.13 4.32 4.11
N GLU A 138 -3.29 4.02 5.10
CA GLU A 138 -2.40 2.86 5.03
C GLU A 138 -3.17 1.53 5.10
N TRP A 139 -2.59 0.49 4.51
CA TRP A 139 -3.08 -0.89 4.60
C TRP A 139 -1.92 -1.87 4.73
N VAL A 140 -2.16 -3.06 5.29
CA VAL A 140 -1.11 -4.08 5.49
C VAL A 140 -1.45 -5.40 4.80
N VAL A 141 -2.69 -5.87 4.96
CA VAL A 141 -3.21 -7.07 4.28
C VAL A 141 -3.94 -6.63 3.02
N GLY A 142 -3.45 -7.06 1.85
CA GLY A 142 -3.97 -6.63 0.54
C GLY A 142 -3.23 -7.33 -0.60
N GLY A 143 -3.06 -6.64 -1.72
CA GLY A 143 -2.36 -7.17 -2.90
C GLY A 143 -0.84 -7.24 -2.75
N THR A 144 -0.14 -7.71 -3.79
CA THR A 144 1.32 -7.72 -3.80
C THR A 144 1.90 -6.35 -4.15
N GLU A 145 2.68 -5.81 -3.23
CA GLU A 145 3.56 -4.67 -3.45
C GLU A 145 4.70 -4.69 -2.43
N ALA A 146 5.72 -3.85 -2.63
CA ALA A 146 6.94 -3.85 -1.82
C ALA A 146 6.71 -3.76 -0.31
N LYS A 147 5.66 -3.07 0.16
CA LYS A 147 5.42 -2.88 1.59
C LYS A 147 4.92 -4.14 2.29
N VAL A 148 4.29 -5.08 1.59
CA VAL A 148 3.71 -6.29 2.21
C VAL A 148 4.80 -7.21 2.79
N PRO A 149 5.83 -7.64 2.03
CA PRO A 149 6.95 -8.37 2.62
C PRO A 149 7.72 -7.52 3.65
N ALA A 150 7.78 -6.19 3.46
CA ALA A 150 8.39 -5.30 4.45
C ALA A 150 7.65 -5.35 5.80
N TYR A 151 6.32 -5.27 5.82
CA TYR A 151 5.54 -5.43 7.05
C TYR A 151 5.69 -6.82 7.67
N GLY A 152 5.74 -7.88 6.85
CA GLY A 152 6.05 -9.22 7.35
C GLY A 152 7.38 -9.28 8.12
N LEU A 153 8.42 -8.65 7.57
CA LEU A 153 9.73 -8.53 8.23
C LEU A 153 9.69 -7.61 9.46
N VAL A 154 8.93 -6.50 9.42
CA VAL A 154 8.71 -5.64 10.60
C VAL A 154 8.05 -6.41 11.73
N LEU A 155 7.02 -7.21 11.46
CA LEU A 155 6.36 -8.04 12.48
C LEU A 155 7.34 -9.08 13.07
N MET A 156 8.20 -9.70 12.25
CA MET A 156 9.26 -10.58 12.75
C MET A 156 10.27 -9.84 13.61
N GLY A 157 10.64 -8.61 13.23
CA GLY A 157 11.48 -7.72 14.04
C GLY A 157 10.84 -7.36 15.37
N ILE A 158 9.55 -7.03 15.39
CA ILE A 158 8.78 -6.75 16.61
C ILE A 158 8.74 -7.99 17.52
N ALA A 159 8.56 -9.19 16.97
CA ALA A 159 8.60 -10.42 17.76
C ALA A 159 9.97 -10.61 18.47
N GLU A 160 11.08 -10.31 17.78
CA GLU A 160 12.41 -10.35 18.40
C GLU A 160 12.64 -9.21 19.41
N LEU A 161 12.04 -8.05 19.17
CA LEU A 161 12.05 -6.91 20.10
C LEU A 161 11.33 -7.26 21.40
N VAL A 162 10.20 -7.97 21.35
CA VAL A 162 9.51 -8.48 22.54
C VAL A 162 10.43 -9.38 23.38
N ASP A 163 11.29 -10.20 22.75
CA ASP A 163 12.28 -11.06 23.43
C ASP A 163 13.58 -10.32 23.83
N ARG A 164 13.69 -9.00 23.60
CA ARG A 164 14.93 -8.21 23.82
C ARG A 164 16.12 -8.67 22.96
N LYS A 165 15.86 -9.27 21.80
CA LYS A 165 16.88 -9.78 20.85
C LYS A 165 17.27 -8.72 19.81
N TRP A 166 17.74 -7.56 20.27
CA TRP A 166 18.04 -6.37 19.46
C TRP A 166 18.88 -6.63 18.20
N ASN A 167 19.87 -7.53 18.27
CA ASN A 167 20.67 -7.88 17.10
C ASN A 167 19.82 -8.41 15.93
N ARG A 168 18.81 -9.23 16.21
CA ARG A 168 17.91 -9.76 15.17
C ARG A 168 16.89 -8.72 14.72
N VAL A 169 16.47 -7.83 15.62
CA VAL A 169 15.61 -6.68 15.30
C VAL A 169 16.23 -5.88 14.17
N TRP A 170 17.49 -5.47 14.30
CA TRP A 170 18.15 -4.65 13.28
C TRP A 170 18.26 -5.33 11.92
N VAL A 171 18.54 -6.63 11.89
CA VAL A 171 18.60 -7.40 10.63
C VAL A 171 17.24 -7.46 9.95
N TYR A 172 16.16 -7.76 10.70
CA TYR A 172 14.81 -7.80 10.14
C TYR A 172 14.34 -6.44 9.63
N LEU A 173 14.60 -5.37 10.38
CA LEU A 173 14.20 -4.02 9.98
C LEU A 173 15.03 -3.50 8.80
N GLY A 174 16.33 -3.83 8.75
CA GLY A 174 17.18 -3.58 7.58
C GLY A 174 16.70 -4.30 6.32
N ALA A 175 16.33 -5.58 6.45
CA ALA A 175 15.72 -6.34 5.36
C ALA A 175 14.34 -5.77 4.96
N ALA A 176 13.54 -5.27 5.90
CA ALA A 176 12.29 -4.59 5.59
C ALA A 176 12.53 -3.31 4.76
N SER A 177 13.56 -2.53 5.12
CA SER A 177 13.96 -1.33 4.37
C SER A 177 14.47 -1.66 2.97
N ALA A 178 15.06 -2.84 2.77
CA ALA A 178 15.49 -3.31 1.45
C ALA A 178 14.31 -3.43 0.48
N PHE A 179 13.17 -3.96 0.94
CA PHE A 179 11.95 -4.03 0.14
C PHE A 179 11.26 -2.67 0.03
N HIS A 180 11.07 -2.00 1.17
CA HIS A 180 10.35 -0.74 1.22
C HIS A 180 10.98 0.22 2.24
N VAL A 181 11.74 1.20 1.73
CA VAL A 181 12.55 2.14 2.53
C VAL A 181 11.73 2.85 3.61
N LEU A 182 10.53 3.34 3.29
CA LEU A 182 9.71 4.07 4.29
C LEU A 182 9.16 3.17 5.40
N THR A 183 8.56 2.02 5.05
CA THR A 183 8.04 1.06 6.04
C THR A 183 9.13 0.54 6.96
N GLY A 184 10.25 0.04 6.40
CA GLY A 184 11.37 -0.46 7.20
C GLY A 184 12.13 0.65 7.92
N GLY A 185 12.39 1.77 7.25
CA GLY A 185 13.16 2.89 7.79
C GLY A 185 12.47 3.54 8.99
N TRP A 186 11.16 3.81 8.90
CA TRP A 186 10.42 4.30 10.06
C TRP A 186 10.37 3.27 11.19
N ALA A 187 10.31 1.97 10.86
CA ALA A 187 10.37 0.93 11.89
C ALA A 187 11.74 0.90 12.60
N VAL A 188 12.85 1.15 11.89
CA VAL A 188 14.18 1.33 12.51
C VAL A 188 14.16 2.50 13.49
N VAL A 189 13.59 3.65 13.10
CA VAL A 189 13.47 4.83 13.98
C VAL A 189 12.62 4.50 15.22
N ALA A 190 11.46 3.85 15.04
CA ALA A 190 10.60 3.43 16.14
C ALA A 190 11.28 2.42 17.07
N ALA A 191 12.08 1.49 16.53
CA ALA A 191 12.87 0.55 17.32
C ALA A 191 14.03 1.23 18.06
N ALA A 192 14.68 2.22 17.47
CA ALA A 192 15.71 3.01 18.14
C ALA A 192 15.12 3.83 19.30
N PHE A 193 13.93 4.39 19.11
CA PHE A 193 13.18 5.05 20.17
C PHE A 193 12.81 4.07 21.29
N ALA A 194 12.35 2.87 20.95
CA ALA A 194 12.08 1.81 21.92
C ALA A 194 13.33 1.38 22.68
N TRP A 195 14.48 1.25 22.00
CA TRP A 195 15.76 0.96 22.63
C TRP A 195 16.14 2.06 23.62
N LEU A 196 16.02 3.33 23.24
CA LEU A 196 16.32 4.45 24.12
C LEU A 196 15.48 4.41 25.41
N LEU A 197 14.17 4.20 25.29
CA LEU A 197 13.28 4.17 26.45
C LEU A 197 13.47 2.95 27.35
N THR A 198 13.90 1.82 26.78
CA THR A 198 13.92 0.54 27.52
C THR A 198 15.31 0.05 27.90
N GLU A 199 16.38 0.52 27.27
CA GLU A 199 17.75 0.05 27.49
C GLU A 199 18.67 1.15 28.04
N PHE A 200 18.44 2.43 27.71
CA PHE A 200 19.43 3.48 27.97
C PHE A 200 19.85 3.62 29.44
N ARG A 201 18.88 3.44 30.37
CA ARG A 201 19.08 3.53 31.82
C ARG A 201 19.27 2.18 32.51
N ARG A 202 19.48 1.09 31.77
CA ARG A 202 19.68 -0.25 32.35
C ARG A 202 21.17 -0.52 32.56
N ASP A 203 21.50 -1.14 33.69
CA ASP A 203 22.87 -1.59 33.97
C ASP A 203 23.28 -2.74 33.04
N ASP A 204 22.35 -3.65 32.76
CA ASP A 204 22.53 -4.79 31.85
C ASP A 204 22.17 -4.46 30.39
N ARG A 205 22.29 -3.19 29.98
CA ARG A 205 21.82 -2.71 28.67
C ARG A 205 22.40 -3.49 27.50
N ARG A 206 21.57 -3.79 26.50
CA ARG A 206 22.05 -4.32 25.23
C ARG A 206 22.65 -3.18 24.40
N PRO A 207 23.87 -3.30 23.86
CA PRO A 207 24.48 -2.21 23.08
C PRO A 207 23.65 -1.86 21.85
N PHE A 208 23.56 -0.57 21.53
CA PHE A 208 22.89 -0.09 20.32
C PHE A 208 23.76 -0.38 19.09
N TRP A 209 25.02 0.05 19.14
CA TRP A 209 26.00 -0.13 18.08
C TRP A 209 26.56 -1.55 18.09
N THR A 210 25.99 -2.43 17.27
CA THR A 210 26.46 -3.81 17.10
C THR A 210 26.73 -4.10 15.64
N ARG A 211 27.56 -5.12 15.35
CA ARG A 211 27.77 -5.60 13.97
C ARG A 211 26.46 -5.91 13.23
N TRP A 212 25.42 -6.29 13.95
CA TRP A 212 24.12 -6.63 13.38
C TRP A 212 23.28 -5.42 13.00
N LEU A 213 23.47 -4.27 13.67
CA LEU A 213 22.96 -2.98 13.21
C LEU A 213 23.57 -2.63 11.86
N PHE A 214 24.89 -2.81 11.71
CA PHE A 214 25.57 -2.58 10.43
C PHE A 214 25.17 -3.57 9.34
N VAL A 215 24.95 -4.85 9.66
CA VAL A 215 24.38 -5.83 8.72
C VAL A 215 22.98 -5.39 8.28
N GLY A 216 22.13 -4.96 9.20
CA GLY A 216 20.81 -4.38 8.88
C GLY A 216 20.93 -3.14 7.99
N GLY A 217 21.90 -2.26 8.28
CA GLY A 217 22.22 -1.10 7.45
C GLY A 217 22.67 -1.50 6.04
N ALA A 218 23.54 -2.51 5.91
CA ALA A 218 23.98 -3.02 4.61
C ALA A 218 22.81 -3.62 3.81
N LEU A 219 21.88 -4.33 4.47
CA LEU A 219 20.67 -4.83 3.82
C LEU A 219 19.77 -3.68 3.34
N SER A 220 19.62 -2.61 4.12
CA SER A 220 18.77 -1.48 3.72
C SER A 220 19.27 -0.75 2.47
N LEU A 221 20.58 -0.84 2.17
CA LEU A 221 21.17 -0.25 0.96
C LEU A 221 20.56 -0.80 -0.34
N PHE A 222 20.08 -2.05 -0.36
CA PHE A 222 19.39 -2.61 -1.53
C PHE A 222 18.11 -1.85 -1.90
N GLY A 223 17.45 -1.20 -0.92
CA GLY A 223 16.32 -0.31 -1.16
C GLY A 223 16.73 1.17 -1.24
N LEU A 224 17.68 1.60 -0.42
CA LEU A 224 18.07 3.00 -0.30
C LEU A 224 18.90 3.50 -1.49
N VAL A 225 19.88 2.74 -1.96
CA VAL A 225 20.78 3.14 -3.05
C VAL A 225 20.00 3.41 -4.35
N PRO A 226 19.10 2.53 -4.82
CA PRO A 226 18.30 2.81 -6.00
C PRO A 226 17.43 4.06 -5.84
N ALA A 227 16.82 4.26 -4.67
CA ALA A 227 15.99 5.44 -4.41
C ALA A 227 16.81 6.74 -4.44
N ILE A 228 18.04 6.74 -3.89
CA ILE A 228 18.96 7.88 -3.97
C ILE A 228 19.45 8.09 -5.39
N TRP A 229 19.75 7.03 -6.14
CA TRP A 229 20.24 7.15 -7.51
C TRP A 229 19.25 7.90 -8.41
N LEU A 230 17.94 7.74 -8.19
CA LEU A 230 16.92 8.50 -8.92
C LEU A 230 16.94 10.02 -8.68
N THR A 231 17.69 10.49 -7.68
CA THR A 231 17.81 11.92 -7.34
C THR A 231 19.21 12.48 -7.58
N ILE A 232 20.21 11.64 -7.87
CA ILE A 232 21.58 12.09 -8.17
C ILE A 232 21.58 12.88 -9.48
N GLY A 233 22.23 14.04 -9.48
CA GLY A 233 22.39 14.88 -10.67
C GLY A 233 21.14 15.67 -11.08
N VAL A 234 20.08 15.66 -10.26
CA VAL A 234 18.88 16.48 -10.48
C VAL A 234 19.12 17.90 -9.95
N ASP A 235 18.83 18.91 -10.77
CA ASP A 235 18.94 20.30 -10.36
C ASP A 235 18.04 20.62 -9.14
N PRO A 236 18.47 21.45 -8.18
CA PRO A 236 17.66 21.80 -7.01
C PRO A 236 16.28 22.38 -7.33
N SER A 237 16.11 23.15 -8.41
CA SER A 237 14.80 23.68 -8.81
C SER A 237 13.89 22.57 -9.30
N ASP A 238 14.42 21.65 -10.12
CA ASP A 238 13.68 20.51 -10.66
C ASP A 238 13.27 19.53 -9.56
N ALA A 239 14.19 19.24 -8.62
CA ALA A 239 13.90 18.42 -7.46
C ALA A 239 12.77 19.01 -6.59
N THR A 240 12.70 20.34 -6.50
CA THR A 240 11.67 21.07 -5.75
C THR A 240 10.33 21.04 -6.49
N ALA A 241 10.33 21.29 -7.80
CA ALA A 241 9.13 21.19 -8.64
C ALA A 241 8.54 19.77 -8.61
N ALA A 242 9.38 18.75 -8.78
CA ALA A 242 9.01 17.34 -8.65
C ALA A 242 8.41 17.03 -7.26
N ALA A 243 9.00 17.57 -6.19
CA ALA A 243 8.46 17.39 -4.84
C ALA A 243 7.06 18.02 -4.69
N ARG A 244 6.83 19.22 -5.25
CA ARG A 244 5.51 19.87 -5.23
C ARG A 244 4.47 19.06 -6.02
N ILE A 245 4.81 18.60 -7.23
CA ILE A 245 3.94 17.76 -8.06
C ILE A 245 3.54 16.49 -7.29
N TYR A 246 4.49 15.82 -6.66
CA TYR A 246 4.20 14.60 -5.92
C TYR A 246 3.34 14.86 -4.66
N SER A 247 3.79 15.79 -3.82
CA SER A 247 3.26 15.99 -2.46
C SER A 247 1.96 16.78 -2.44
N TYR A 248 1.82 17.83 -3.26
CA TYR A 248 0.66 18.72 -3.22
C TYR A 248 -0.37 18.45 -4.30
N PHE A 249 0.04 17.86 -5.43
CA PHE A 249 -0.89 17.57 -6.52
C PHE A 249 -1.30 16.10 -6.53
N ARG A 250 -0.34 15.17 -6.57
CA ARG A 250 -0.68 13.76 -6.83
C ARG A 250 -1.18 13.00 -5.60
N ILE A 251 -0.45 13.03 -4.49
CA ILE A 251 -0.66 12.17 -3.31
C ILE A 251 -1.02 12.97 -2.05
N ARG A 252 -1.47 14.22 -2.21
CA ARG A 252 -1.80 15.11 -1.07
C ARG A 252 -2.74 14.51 -0.02
N HIS A 253 -3.71 13.71 -0.45
CA HIS A 253 -4.69 13.01 0.40
C HIS A 253 -4.09 11.92 1.31
N HIS A 254 -2.83 11.53 1.11
CA HIS A 254 -2.09 10.63 1.99
C HIS A 254 -0.92 11.30 2.72
N LEU A 255 -0.52 12.52 2.32
CA LEU A 255 0.69 13.17 2.83
C LEU A 255 0.39 14.45 3.60
N LEU A 256 -0.51 15.30 3.10
CA LEU A 256 -0.80 16.61 3.65
C LEU A 256 -1.95 16.50 4.67
N PRO A 257 -1.71 16.72 5.97
CA PRO A 257 -2.74 16.57 7.01
C PRO A 257 -3.98 17.43 6.76
N ALA A 258 -3.79 18.64 6.19
CA ALA A 258 -4.90 19.54 5.87
C ALA A 258 -5.88 18.99 4.84
N ASP A 259 -5.46 18.01 4.01
CA ASP A 259 -6.31 17.36 3.01
C ASP A 259 -6.91 16.03 3.50
N PHE A 260 -6.63 15.61 4.74
CA PHE A 260 -7.22 14.40 5.30
C PHE A 260 -8.68 14.65 5.67
N HIS A 261 -9.51 13.64 5.47
CA HIS A 261 -10.91 13.73 5.86
C HIS A 261 -11.02 13.88 7.39
N TRP A 262 -11.81 14.83 7.89
CA TRP A 262 -11.87 15.10 9.34
C TRP A 262 -12.28 13.86 10.17
N THR A 263 -13.12 12.98 9.59
CA THR A 263 -13.52 11.71 10.21
C THR A 263 -12.34 10.76 10.43
N TRP A 264 -11.26 10.89 9.67
CA TRP A 264 -10.04 10.09 9.82
C TRP A 264 -9.27 10.45 11.09
N TYR A 265 -9.30 11.73 11.48
CA TYR A 265 -8.75 12.15 12.77
C TYR A 265 -9.54 11.58 13.93
N LEU A 266 -10.88 11.64 13.88
CA LEU A 266 -11.71 11.13 14.96
C LEU A 266 -11.55 9.62 15.16
N ARG A 267 -11.64 8.84 14.08
CA ARG A 267 -11.48 7.39 14.17
C ARG A 267 -10.08 7.00 14.65
N HIS A 268 -9.04 7.70 14.19
CA HIS A 268 -7.67 7.44 14.65
C HIS A 268 -7.48 7.83 16.13
N LEU A 269 -8.10 8.92 16.58
CA LEU A 269 -8.10 9.35 17.99
C LEU A 269 -8.76 8.29 18.89
N VAL A 270 -9.83 7.63 18.43
CA VAL A 270 -10.45 6.51 19.16
C VAL A 270 -9.47 5.36 19.34
N VAL A 271 -8.79 4.93 18.28
CA VAL A 271 -7.77 3.87 18.35
C VAL A 271 -6.62 4.27 19.28
N LEU A 272 -6.11 5.50 19.15
CA LEU A 272 -5.06 6.04 20.04
C LEU A 272 -5.50 6.07 21.50
N THR A 273 -6.75 6.42 21.78
CA THR A 273 -7.29 6.46 23.15
C THR A 273 -7.31 5.05 23.75
N ILE A 274 -7.73 4.03 22.99
CA ILE A 274 -7.69 2.63 23.47
C ILE A 274 -6.25 2.21 23.77
N VAL A 275 -5.30 2.55 22.89
CA VAL A 275 -3.87 2.26 23.12
C VAL A 275 -3.33 3.01 24.33
N ALA A 276 -3.71 4.27 24.54
CA ALA A 276 -3.29 5.08 25.68
C ALA A 276 -3.84 4.53 27.01
N VAL A 277 -5.12 4.12 27.04
CA VAL A 277 -5.73 3.43 28.20
C VAL A 277 -5.01 2.11 28.45
N GLY A 278 -4.75 1.32 27.42
CA GLY A 278 -3.95 0.10 27.51
C GLY A 278 -2.54 0.36 28.05
N ALA A 279 -1.87 1.42 27.60
CA ALA A 279 -0.56 1.81 28.10
C ALA A 279 -0.62 2.18 29.59
N TRP A 280 -1.59 3.00 30.00
CA TRP A 280 -1.76 3.38 31.40
C TRP A 280 -1.91 2.15 32.32
N MET A 281 -2.56 1.10 31.84
CA MET A 281 -2.88 -0.10 32.63
C MET A 281 -1.79 -1.19 32.55
N ASP A 282 -1.27 -1.44 31.35
CA ASP A 282 -0.50 -2.64 31.03
C ASP A 282 0.97 -2.34 30.62
N TRP A 283 1.41 -1.08 30.63
CA TRP A 283 2.79 -0.71 30.23
C TRP A 283 3.86 -1.50 30.96
N ARG A 284 3.71 -1.67 32.27
CA ARG A 284 4.66 -2.39 33.15
C ARG A 284 4.29 -3.85 33.39
N ARG A 285 3.29 -4.38 32.67
CA ARG A 285 2.81 -5.76 32.85
C ARG A 285 3.93 -6.79 32.65
N SER A 286 4.75 -6.58 31.62
CA SER A 286 5.97 -7.35 31.40
C SER A 286 6.99 -6.51 30.62
N PRO A 287 8.28 -6.87 30.65
CA PRO A 287 9.29 -6.19 29.86
C PRO A 287 8.99 -6.18 28.35
N GLY A 288 8.32 -7.24 27.85
CA GLY A 288 7.89 -7.33 26.45
C GLY A 288 6.83 -6.29 26.09
N HIS A 289 5.84 -6.09 26.97
CA HIS A 289 4.81 -5.05 26.80
C HIS A 289 5.44 -3.66 26.79
N THR A 290 6.33 -3.36 27.74
CA THR A 290 7.03 -2.06 27.79
C THR A 290 7.76 -1.77 26.48
N ARG A 291 8.48 -2.74 25.92
CA ARG A 291 9.18 -2.58 24.63
C ARG A 291 8.21 -2.36 23.47
N LEU A 292 7.12 -3.11 23.42
CA LEU A 292 6.12 -2.97 22.37
C LEU A 292 5.41 -1.61 22.42
N PHE A 293 4.96 -1.16 23.59
CA PHE A 293 4.39 0.18 23.75
C PHE A 293 5.41 1.27 23.41
N SER A 294 6.68 1.10 23.77
CA SER A 294 7.74 2.06 23.43
C SER A 294 7.97 2.13 21.91
N PHE A 295 7.88 1.01 21.19
CA PHE A 295 7.92 0.97 19.73
C PHE A 295 6.72 1.69 19.12
N THR A 296 5.50 1.43 19.63
CA THR A 296 4.28 2.13 19.22
C THR A 296 4.38 3.64 19.47
N LEU A 297 4.92 4.06 20.62
CA LEU A 297 5.15 5.47 20.93
C LEU A 297 6.16 6.10 19.95
N GLY A 298 7.20 5.37 19.54
CA GLY A 298 8.12 5.81 18.49
C GLY A 298 7.41 6.02 17.14
N ALA A 299 6.50 5.12 16.75
CA ALA A 299 5.69 5.31 15.54
C ALA A 299 4.75 6.52 15.63
N VAL A 300 4.13 6.75 16.80
CA VAL A 300 3.30 7.94 17.05
C VAL A 300 4.13 9.23 17.03
N ALA A 301 5.35 9.21 17.57
CA ALA A 301 6.25 10.36 17.53
C ALA A 301 6.63 10.74 16.09
N VAL A 302 6.92 9.76 15.23
CA VAL A 302 7.16 9.99 13.79
C VAL A 302 5.93 10.64 13.14
N ALA A 303 4.72 10.15 13.41
CA ALA A 303 3.49 10.75 12.91
C ALA A 303 3.28 12.19 13.44
N GLY A 304 3.64 12.45 14.71
CA GLY A 304 3.65 13.78 15.31
C GLY A 304 4.57 14.75 14.57
N CYS A 305 5.77 14.32 14.18
CA CYS A 305 6.65 15.10 13.29
C CYS A 305 5.98 15.37 11.93
N GLY A 306 5.21 14.41 11.41
CA GLY A 306 4.41 14.59 10.20
C GLY A 306 3.38 15.71 10.31
N LEU A 307 2.71 15.86 11.46
CA LEU A 307 1.77 16.97 11.69
C LEU A 307 2.50 18.32 11.69
N VAL A 308 3.69 18.39 12.31
CA VAL A 308 4.53 19.60 12.29
C VAL A 308 4.95 19.95 10.86
N VAL A 309 5.42 18.96 10.08
CA VAL A 309 5.75 19.14 8.66
C VAL A 309 4.51 19.57 7.87
N GLY A 310 3.32 19.06 8.21
CA GLY A 310 2.05 19.43 7.60
C GLY A 310 1.62 20.89 7.83
N ALA A 311 2.15 21.56 8.85
CA ALA A 311 1.92 22.98 9.11
C ALA A 311 2.89 23.90 8.34
N LEU A 312 4.02 23.37 7.87
CA LEU A 312 5.04 24.13 7.14
C LEU A 312 4.60 24.72 5.78
N PRO A 313 3.58 24.24 5.03
CA PRO A 313 3.20 24.84 3.75
C PRO A 313 2.91 26.35 3.82
N ALA A 314 2.48 26.85 4.98
CA ALA A 314 2.20 28.28 5.19
C ALA A 314 3.46 29.16 5.24
N VAL A 315 4.63 28.60 5.59
CA VAL A 315 5.87 29.36 5.84
C VAL A 315 7.05 28.91 4.96
N ALA A 316 7.13 27.62 4.63
CA ALA A 316 8.21 27.01 3.88
C ALA A 316 7.66 25.92 2.94
N PRO A 317 6.87 26.29 1.92
CA PRO A 317 6.16 25.33 1.05
C PRO A 317 7.10 24.36 0.32
N ASP A 318 8.32 24.78 0.00
CA ASP A 318 9.32 23.92 -0.67
C ASP A 318 9.93 22.87 0.23
N LEU A 319 10.26 23.27 1.46
CA LEU A 319 10.76 22.34 2.46
C LEU A 319 9.67 21.33 2.82
N ALA A 320 8.44 21.80 3.04
CA ALA A 320 7.28 20.96 3.29
C ALA A 320 7.06 19.96 2.13
N ALA A 321 7.08 20.41 0.88
CA ALA A 321 6.92 19.52 -0.27
C ALA A 321 7.97 18.40 -0.29
N LYS A 322 9.24 18.72 0.02
CA LYS A 322 10.34 17.75 0.07
C LYS A 322 10.16 16.73 1.20
N LEU A 323 9.77 17.20 2.38
CA LEU A 323 9.64 16.37 3.59
C LEU A 323 8.37 15.52 3.59
N LEU A 324 7.25 16.01 3.06
CA LEU A 324 5.98 15.28 3.04
C LEU A 324 6.06 13.97 2.25
N ARG A 325 7.00 13.85 1.29
CA ARG A 325 7.24 12.62 0.51
C ARG A 325 7.66 11.40 1.34
N TYR A 326 8.02 11.58 2.60
CA TYR A 326 8.45 10.49 3.47
C TYR A 326 7.30 9.75 4.19
N TYR A 327 6.02 10.05 3.89
CA TYR A 327 4.86 9.31 4.42
C TYR A 327 4.89 9.14 5.96
N TRP A 328 4.93 10.24 6.69
CA TRP A 328 5.10 10.28 8.14
C TRP A 328 4.06 9.48 8.96
N PHE A 329 2.88 9.24 8.39
CA PHE A 329 1.76 8.55 9.05
C PHE A 329 1.69 7.04 8.75
N ARG A 330 2.52 6.54 7.82
CA ARG A 330 2.46 5.15 7.33
C ARG A 330 2.64 4.13 8.45
N LEU A 331 3.69 4.29 9.26
CA LEU A 331 3.98 3.32 10.31
C LEU A 331 2.92 3.37 11.43
N SER A 332 2.47 4.56 11.83
CA SER A 332 1.45 4.70 12.87
C SER A 332 0.13 4.04 12.47
N ASP A 333 -0.30 4.21 11.22
CA ASP A 333 -1.53 3.61 10.70
C ASP A 333 -1.51 2.07 10.75
N ALA A 334 -0.34 1.44 10.71
CA ALA A 334 -0.21 0.00 10.87
C ALA A 334 -0.03 -0.41 12.34
N VAL A 335 0.85 0.26 13.08
CA VAL A 335 1.31 -0.17 14.41
C VAL A 335 0.34 0.20 15.52
N VAL A 336 -0.34 1.35 15.42
CA VAL A 336 -1.30 1.79 16.45
C VAL A 336 -2.52 0.84 16.49
N PRO A 337 -3.15 0.47 15.35
CA PRO A 337 -4.16 -0.59 15.34
C PRO A 337 -3.65 -1.96 15.80
N LEU A 338 -2.40 -2.32 15.50
CA LEU A 338 -1.82 -3.58 16.00
C LEU A 338 -1.73 -3.57 17.52
N MET A 339 -1.27 -2.45 18.11
CA MET A 339 -1.19 -2.30 19.56
C MET A 339 -2.58 -2.30 20.19
N MET A 340 -3.57 -1.67 19.57
CA MET A 340 -4.98 -1.72 20.01
C MET A 340 -5.46 -3.18 20.06
N ALA A 341 -5.22 -3.95 19.00
CA ALA A 341 -5.61 -5.35 18.92
C ALA A 341 -4.96 -6.20 20.03
N ILE A 342 -3.68 -5.95 20.33
CA ILE A 342 -2.95 -6.62 21.42
C ILE A 342 -3.52 -6.24 22.80
N VAL A 343 -3.83 -4.97 23.04
CA VAL A 343 -4.47 -4.51 24.29
C VAL A 343 -5.85 -5.14 24.49
N ILE A 344 -6.67 -5.16 23.45
CA ILE A 344 -8.00 -5.78 23.52
C ILE A 344 -7.85 -7.28 23.80
N MET A 345 -6.96 -7.98 23.09
CA MET A 345 -6.67 -9.39 23.35
C MET A 345 -6.21 -9.63 24.80
N GLN A 346 -5.35 -8.76 25.32
CA GLN A 346 -4.87 -8.80 26.71
C GLN A 346 -6.02 -8.69 27.71
N TRP A 347 -7.02 -7.85 27.45
CA TRP A 347 -8.23 -7.75 28.26
C TRP A 347 -9.17 -8.96 28.14
N MET A 348 -9.15 -9.67 27.02
CA MET A 348 -9.96 -10.90 26.85
C MET A 348 -9.43 -12.07 27.70
N VAL A 349 -8.11 -12.18 27.84
CA VAL A 349 -7.47 -13.34 28.50
C VAL A 349 -7.19 -13.14 29.98
N ASP A 350 -6.74 -11.95 30.39
CA ASP A 350 -6.18 -11.78 31.74
C ASP A 350 -6.96 -10.80 32.62
N VAL A 351 -8.05 -10.21 32.11
CA VAL A 351 -8.91 -9.29 32.87
C VAL A 351 -10.28 -9.91 33.07
N ARG A 352 -10.91 -9.62 34.21
CA ARG A 352 -12.27 -10.09 34.57
C ARG A 352 -13.28 -8.93 34.56
N GLY A 353 -14.57 -9.27 34.56
CA GLY A 353 -15.68 -8.31 34.65
C GLY A 353 -15.95 -7.55 33.35
N GLY A 354 -16.47 -6.32 33.46
CA GLY A 354 -16.96 -5.53 32.32
C GLY A 354 -15.94 -5.29 31.20
N ARG A 355 -14.64 -5.21 31.53
CA ARG A 355 -13.57 -5.05 30.52
C ARG A 355 -13.44 -6.26 29.59
N ARG A 356 -13.58 -7.47 30.13
CA ARG A 356 -13.56 -8.70 29.33
C ARG A 356 -14.74 -8.74 28.38
N ILE A 357 -15.92 -8.33 28.86
CA ILE A 357 -17.15 -8.22 28.06
C ILE A 357 -16.95 -7.20 26.93
N ALA A 358 -16.45 -6.01 27.25
CA ALA A 358 -16.15 -4.98 26.25
C ALA A 358 -15.15 -5.47 25.19
N ALA A 359 -14.13 -6.22 25.58
CA ALA A 359 -13.15 -6.78 24.65
C ALA A 359 -13.75 -7.84 23.70
N TRP A 360 -14.65 -8.70 24.19
CA TRP A 360 -15.41 -9.64 23.35
C TRP A 360 -16.37 -8.91 22.40
N ILE A 361 -17.05 -7.85 22.87
CA ILE A 361 -17.89 -7.01 22.01
C ILE A 361 -17.04 -6.37 20.92
N ALA A 362 -15.86 -5.84 21.24
CA ALA A 362 -14.95 -5.26 20.26
C ALA A 362 -14.52 -6.29 19.19
N LEU A 363 -14.21 -7.53 19.59
CA LEU A 363 -13.89 -8.59 18.63
C LEU A 363 -15.10 -8.96 17.76
N MET A 364 -16.31 -9.03 18.32
CA MET A 364 -17.54 -9.28 17.57
C MET A 364 -17.79 -8.18 16.54
N LEU A 365 -17.67 -6.91 16.94
CA LEU A 365 -17.80 -5.75 16.04
C LEU A 365 -16.74 -5.79 14.94
N ALA A 366 -15.48 -6.04 15.28
CA ALA A 366 -14.41 -6.17 14.30
C ALA A 366 -14.66 -7.31 13.31
N THR A 367 -15.16 -8.46 13.80
CA THR A 367 -15.54 -9.59 12.94
C THR A 367 -16.68 -9.21 11.99
N GLY A 368 -17.70 -8.50 12.48
CA GLY A 368 -18.79 -7.98 11.66
C GLY A 368 -18.32 -6.99 10.59
N LEU A 369 -17.42 -6.07 10.95
CA LEU A 369 -16.84 -5.09 10.03
C LEU A 369 -16.00 -5.75 8.94
N VAL A 370 -15.12 -6.69 9.32
CA VAL A 370 -14.30 -7.46 8.37
C VAL A 370 -15.20 -8.30 7.46
N GLY A 371 -16.22 -8.95 8.02
CA GLY A 371 -17.21 -9.72 7.27
C GLY A 371 -17.99 -8.86 6.28
N TYR A 372 -18.43 -7.66 6.69
CA TYR A 372 -19.12 -6.70 5.84
C TYR A 372 -18.22 -6.21 4.69
N SER A 373 -16.98 -5.81 4.98
CA SER A 373 -16.03 -5.39 3.94
C SER A 373 -15.73 -6.51 2.94
N THR A 374 -15.57 -7.74 3.43
CA THR A 374 -15.37 -8.92 2.57
C THR A 374 -16.60 -9.18 1.70
N TYR A 375 -17.80 -9.15 2.29
CA TYR A 375 -19.06 -9.35 1.56
C TYR A 375 -19.28 -8.27 0.49
N ASP A 376 -19.04 -7.00 0.79
CA ASP A 376 -19.15 -5.88 -0.17
C ASP A 376 -18.28 -6.13 -1.41
N ARG A 377 -17.04 -6.58 -1.21
CA ARG A 377 -16.10 -6.86 -2.31
C ARG A 377 -16.49 -8.11 -3.11
N VAL A 378 -16.93 -9.18 -2.45
CA VAL A 378 -17.39 -10.41 -3.11
C VAL A 378 -18.64 -10.15 -3.95
N VAL A 379 -19.60 -9.39 -3.43
CA VAL A 379 -20.82 -9.04 -4.18
C VAL A 379 -20.50 -8.11 -5.35
N LEU A 380 -19.58 -7.17 -5.17
CA LEU A 380 -19.14 -6.31 -6.27
C LEU A 380 -18.46 -7.11 -7.37
N ALA A 381 -17.64 -8.12 -7.03
CA ALA A 381 -16.96 -9.02 -7.96
C ALA A 381 -16.21 -8.32 -9.11
N VAL A 382 -15.68 -7.12 -8.84
CA VAL A 382 -14.80 -6.36 -9.73
C VAL A 382 -13.45 -6.20 -9.04
N PRO A 383 -12.30 -6.35 -9.73
CA PRO A 383 -10.99 -6.09 -9.13
C PRO A 383 -10.92 -4.71 -8.48
N PRO A 384 -10.35 -4.55 -7.27
CA PRO A 384 -10.35 -3.26 -6.58
C PRO A 384 -9.72 -2.11 -7.36
N SER A 385 -8.74 -2.38 -8.23
CA SER A 385 -8.13 -1.40 -9.14
C SER A 385 -9.10 -0.83 -10.20
N ALA A 386 -10.20 -1.53 -10.45
CA ALA A 386 -11.23 -1.16 -11.43
C ALA A 386 -12.56 -0.77 -10.78
N SER A 387 -12.64 -0.80 -9.44
CA SER A 387 -13.85 -0.42 -8.72
C SER A 387 -14.18 1.06 -8.91
N ASN A 388 -15.45 1.37 -9.15
CA ASN A 388 -15.93 2.75 -9.31
C ASN A 388 -15.59 3.64 -8.10
N ARG A 389 -15.62 3.06 -6.89
CA ARG A 389 -15.23 3.73 -5.64
C ARG A 389 -13.79 4.24 -5.69
N LEU A 390 -12.86 3.45 -6.23
CA LEU A 390 -11.47 3.86 -6.41
C LEU A 390 -11.31 4.86 -7.56
N LEU A 391 -12.02 4.63 -8.67
CA LEU A 391 -11.95 5.48 -9.86
C LEU A 391 -12.62 6.85 -9.65
N GLY A 392 -13.41 7.00 -8.58
CA GLY A 392 -14.12 8.24 -8.24
C GLY A 392 -15.28 8.54 -9.19
N TRP A 393 -15.84 7.50 -9.81
CA TRP A 393 -16.86 7.63 -10.85
C TRP A 393 -18.07 6.75 -10.51
N ASP A 394 -19.26 7.34 -10.35
CA ASP A 394 -20.52 6.62 -10.13
C ASP A 394 -20.42 5.48 -9.10
N ALA A 395 -19.85 5.77 -7.93
CA ALA A 395 -19.59 4.79 -6.87
C ALA A 395 -20.86 4.16 -6.28
N SER A 396 -22.02 4.79 -6.51
CA SER A 396 -23.34 4.32 -6.07
C SER A 396 -24.05 3.42 -7.09
N LEU A 397 -23.43 3.12 -8.24
CA LEU A 397 -24.05 2.23 -9.22
C LEU A 397 -24.22 0.81 -8.66
N PRO A 398 -25.31 0.12 -9.01
CA PRO A 398 -25.50 -1.28 -8.64
C PRO A 398 -24.33 -2.17 -9.08
N PRO A 399 -24.00 -3.23 -8.34
CA PRO A 399 -22.91 -4.16 -8.69
C PRO A 399 -22.95 -4.65 -10.13
N GLN A 400 -24.13 -4.99 -10.66
CA GLN A 400 -24.29 -5.49 -12.03
C GLN A 400 -23.84 -4.49 -13.08
N ALA A 401 -24.11 -3.19 -12.88
CA ALA A 401 -23.69 -2.15 -13.80
C ALA A 401 -22.17 -1.95 -13.76
N GLN A 402 -21.55 -2.09 -12.59
CA GLN A 402 -20.09 -2.01 -12.44
C GLN A 402 -19.40 -3.23 -13.06
N GLN A 403 -19.97 -4.43 -12.88
CA GLN A 403 -19.49 -5.66 -13.50
C GLN A 403 -19.57 -5.58 -15.03
N GLN A 404 -20.68 -5.09 -15.58
CA GLN A 404 -20.81 -4.89 -17.03
C GLN A 404 -19.79 -3.89 -17.57
N ALA A 405 -19.60 -2.75 -16.89
CA ALA A 405 -18.58 -1.77 -17.27
C ALA A 405 -17.16 -2.35 -17.19
N TRP A 406 -16.93 -3.23 -16.23
CA TRP A 406 -15.68 -3.97 -16.10
C TRP A 406 -15.46 -4.96 -17.25
N ASP A 407 -16.47 -5.74 -17.61
CA ASP A 407 -16.39 -6.67 -18.75
C ASP A 407 -16.15 -5.92 -20.06
N ASP A 408 -16.82 -4.79 -20.26
CA ASP A 408 -16.58 -3.87 -21.37
C ASP A 408 -15.14 -3.34 -21.38
N TRP A 409 -14.57 -3.02 -20.22
CA TRP A 409 -13.16 -2.60 -20.10
C TRP A 409 -12.20 -3.72 -20.51
N ILE A 410 -12.46 -4.96 -20.08
CA ILE A 410 -11.67 -6.13 -20.47
C ILE A 410 -11.75 -6.36 -21.98
N ARG A 411 -12.95 -6.32 -22.56
CA ARG A 411 -13.16 -6.49 -24.00
C ARG A 411 -12.41 -5.47 -24.84
N VAL A 412 -12.46 -4.18 -24.46
CA VAL A 412 -11.72 -3.15 -25.22
C VAL A 412 -10.20 -3.29 -25.07
N CYS A 413 -9.72 -3.72 -23.90
CA CYS A 413 -8.30 -4.02 -23.70
C CYS A 413 -7.83 -5.23 -24.52
N GLN A 414 -8.65 -6.29 -24.59
CA GLN A 414 -8.37 -7.46 -25.45
C GLN A 414 -8.35 -7.06 -26.92
N TRP A 415 -9.34 -6.28 -27.37
CA TRP A 415 -9.33 -5.74 -28.73
C TRP A 415 -8.03 -4.95 -29.02
N ALA A 416 -7.60 -4.07 -28.10
CA ALA A 416 -6.38 -3.31 -28.27
C ALA A 416 -5.14 -4.22 -28.35
N ARG A 417 -5.10 -5.31 -27.56
CA ARG A 417 -4.03 -6.31 -27.59
C ARG A 417 -3.99 -7.06 -28.92
N ASP A 418 -5.14 -7.45 -29.45
CA ASP A 418 -5.22 -8.39 -30.56
C ASP A 418 -5.23 -7.68 -31.93
N SER A 419 -5.62 -6.40 -31.95
CA SER A 419 -5.81 -5.60 -33.18
C SER A 419 -4.75 -4.52 -33.42
N SER A 420 -3.71 -4.44 -32.60
CA SER A 420 -2.63 -3.45 -32.74
C SER A 420 -1.23 -4.05 -32.59
N ASP A 421 -0.21 -3.34 -33.08
CA ASP A 421 1.18 -3.77 -32.91
C ASP A 421 1.62 -3.70 -31.44
N PRO A 422 2.52 -4.58 -30.95
CA PRO A 422 2.99 -4.54 -29.56
C PRO A 422 3.56 -3.20 -29.10
N GLY A 423 4.10 -2.40 -30.03
CA GLY A 423 4.65 -1.06 -29.77
C GLY A 423 3.62 0.07 -29.81
N GLU A 424 2.34 -0.22 -30.07
CA GLU A 424 1.29 0.80 -30.20
C GLU A 424 1.06 1.56 -28.88
N VAL A 425 0.85 2.87 -29.01
CA VAL A 425 0.57 3.79 -27.91
C VAL A 425 -0.89 4.26 -27.98
N PHE A 426 -1.59 4.23 -26.85
CA PHE A 426 -2.98 4.64 -26.77
C PHE A 426 -3.18 5.90 -25.93
N LEU A 427 -4.17 6.71 -26.31
CA LEU A 427 -4.84 7.61 -25.38
C LEU A 427 -5.92 6.82 -24.64
N THR A 428 -5.91 6.87 -23.31
CA THR A 428 -6.81 6.08 -22.45
C THR A 428 -7.65 6.98 -21.53
N PRO A 429 -8.75 6.47 -20.95
CA PRO A 429 -9.54 7.23 -19.98
C PRO A 429 -8.70 7.67 -18.76
N ARG A 430 -8.85 8.93 -18.34
CA ARG A 430 -8.01 9.59 -17.31
C ARG A 430 -7.71 8.76 -16.06
N HIS A 431 -8.72 8.07 -15.51
CA HIS A 431 -8.65 7.44 -14.19
C HIS A 431 -8.48 5.92 -14.22
N GLN A 432 -8.52 5.27 -15.39
CA GLN A 432 -8.26 3.82 -15.51
C GLN A 432 -6.89 3.47 -14.91
N GLN A 433 -6.63 2.23 -14.49
CA GLN A 433 -5.32 1.88 -13.88
C GLN A 433 -4.72 0.57 -14.41
N THR A 434 -5.40 -0.09 -15.34
CA THR A 434 -5.14 -1.49 -15.69
C THR A 434 -4.97 -1.73 -17.19
N PHE A 435 -4.91 -0.67 -18.00
CA PHE A 435 -4.74 -0.79 -19.46
C PHE A 435 -3.49 -1.61 -19.81
N LYS A 436 -2.32 -1.28 -19.26
CA LYS A 436 -1.09 -2.06 -19.48
C LYS A 436 -1.22 -3.52 -19.06
N TRP A 437 -1.97 -3.78 -17.99
CA TRP A 437 -2.18 -5.13 -17.48
C TRP A 437 -2.96 -6.00 -18.48
N TYR A 438 -4.05 -5.47 -19.05
CA TYR A 438 -4.95 -6.22 -19.92
C TYR A 438 -4.69 -6.01 -21.41
N ALA A 439 -4.32 -4.83 -21.87
CA ALA A 439 -3.99 -4.58 -23.27
C ALA A 439 -2.55 -4.98 -23.61
N GLN A 440 -1.62 -4.96 -22.64
CA GLN A 440 -0.19 -5.11 -22.91
C GLN A 440 0.28 -4.13 -24.01
N ARG A 441 -0.21 -2.90 -23.94
CA ARG A 441 0.14 -1.79 -24.82
C ARG A 441 0.55 -0.59 -24.00
N SER A 442 1.30 0.31 -24.62
CA SER A 442 1.74 1.54 -23.97
C SER A 442 0.59 2.55 -23.97
N GLU A 443 0.60 3.46 -23.00
CA GLU A 443 -0.30 4.60 -23.01
C GLU A 443 0.48 5.90 -22.81
N VAL A 444 -0.10 7.02 -23.28
CA VAL A 444 0.58 8.31 -23.23
C VAL A 444 0.82 8.77 -21.79
N VAL A 445 -0.22 8.71 -20.96
CA VAL A 445 -0.19 9.14 -19.56
C VAL A 445 -1.42 8.63 -18.82
N ASN A 446 -1.28 8.37 -17.52
CA ASN A 446 -2.34 7.94 -16.64
C ASN A 446 -2.28 8.62 -15.27
N TRP A 447 -3.43 8.86 -14.61
CA TRP A 447 -3.44 9.48 -13.28
C TRP A 447 -2.73 8.64 -12.21
N LYS A 448 -2.95 7.31 -12.20
CA LYS A 448 -2.40 6.43 -11.17
C LYS A 448 -0.89 6.29 -11.29
N ASP A 449 -0.40 6.09 -12.50
CA ASP A 449 0.96 5.70 -12.83
C ASP A 449 1.93 6.89 -12.88
N VAL A 450 2.47 7.21 -11.71
CA VAL A 450 3.36 8.34 -11.52
C VAL A 450 4.81 7.88 -11.40
N PRO A 451 5.74 8.39 -12.25
CA PRO A 451 7.16 8.09 -12.16
C PRO A 451 7.79 8.51 -10.83
N GLN A 452 8.95 7.93 -10.51
CA GLN A 452 9.64 8.13 -9.23
C GLN A 452 10.88 9.04 -9.33
N ASP A 453 11.40 9.25 -10.54
CA ASP A 453 12.47 10.21 -10.83
C ASP A 453 11.91 11.59 -11.25
N ALA A 454 12.68 12.64 -11.03
CA ALA A 454 12.23 14.03 -11.21
C ALA A 454 11.93 14.38 -12.67
N ALA A 455 12.77 13.92 -13.61
CA ALA A 455 12.60 14.20 -15.04
C ALA A 455 11.31 13.56 -15.57
N SER A 456 11.12 12.27 -15.33
CA SER A 456 9.91 11.56 -15.77
C SER A 456 8.67 12.07 -15.06
N LEU A 457 8.76 12.50 -13.79
CA LEU A 457 7.62 13.07 -13.06
C LEU A 457 7.18 14.41 -13.66
N THR A 458 8.12 15.25 -14.05
CA THR A 458 7.85 16.53 -14.71
C THR A 458 7.21 16.30 -16.08
N GLU A 459 7.75 15.35 -16.85
CA GLU A 459 7.19 14.94 -18.13
C GLU A 459 5.78 14.34 -17.96
N TRP A 460 5.56 13.51 -16.94
CA TRP A 460 4.24 12.97 -16.61
C TRP A 460 3.24 14.11 -16.35
N ASN A 461 3.61 15.10 -15.55
CA ASN A 461 2.74 16.23 -15.24
C ASN A 461 2.42 17.06 -16.49
N ARG A 462 3.42 17.26 -17.36
CA ARG A 462 3.27 17.96 -18.64
C ARG A 462 2.31 17.20 -19.58
N ARG A 463 2.52 15.89 -19.79
CA ARG A 463 1.63 15.04 -20.59
C ARG A 463 0.22 15.03 -20.02
N PHE A 464 0.10 14.94 -18.70
CA PHE A 464 -1.21 14.89 -18.04
C PHE A 464 -2.01 16.17 -18.24
N ALA A 465 -1.38 17.34 -18.09
CA ALA A 465 -2.02 18.63 -18.32
C ALA A 465 -2.39 18.86 -19.80
N GLU A 466 -1.59 18.34 -20.73
CA GLU A 466 -1.83 18.44 -22.18
C GLU A 466 -2.99 17.56 -22.65
N ILE A 467 -3.05 16.30 -22.19
CA ILE A 467 -4.11 15.35 -22.58
C ILE A 467 -5.41 15.61 -21.81
N PHE A 468 -5.33 16.03 -20.55
CA PHE A 468 -6.49 16.26 -19.68
C PHE A 468 -6.51 17.70 -19.14
N PRO A 469 -6.75 18.71 -20.00
CA PRO A 469 -6.75 20.10 -19.58
C PRO A 469 -7.85 20.37 -18.54
N ALA A 470 -7.61 21.34 -17.66
CA ALA A 470 -8.59 21.76 -16.67
C ALA A 470 -9.87 22.27 -17.37
N ARG A 471 -11.03 21.74 -17.00
CA ARG A 471 -12.32 22.24 -17.51
C ARG A 471 -12.58 23.63 -16.93
N LEU A 472 -12.48 24.66 -17.77
CA LEU A 472 -12.87 26.02 -17.44
C LEU A 472 -14.38 26.18 -17.76
N GLY A 473 -15.25 25.85 -16.80
CA GLY A 473 -16.69 26.06 -16.89
C GLY A 473 -17.51 24.91 -17.50
N THR A 474 -18.75 25.21 -17.90
CA THR A 474 -19.78 24.27 -18.41
C THR A 474 -19.74 24.08 -19.94
N ILE A 475 -18.70 24.58 -20.61
CA ILE A 475 -18.62 24.54 -22.07
C ILE A 475 -18.45 23.10 -22.54
N ARG A 476 -19.32 22.67 -23.46
CA ARG A 476 -19.16 21.43 -24.23
C ARG A 476 -17.77 21.44 -24.86
N VAL A 477 -16.92 20.50 -24.46
CA VAL A 477 -15.60 20.32 -25.07
C VAL A 477 -15.81 19.87 -26.51
N THR A 478 -15.69 20.80 -27.46
CA THR A 478 -15.62 20.47 -28.88
C THR A 478 -14.36 19.67 -29.15
N ILE A 479 -14.43 18.67 -30.03
CA ILE A 479 -13.25 17.89 -30.43
C ILE A 479 -12.26 18.82 -31.14
N GLY A 480 -11.08 19.00 -30.55
CA GLY A 480 -9.96 19.70 -31.17
C GLY A 480 -9.20 18.77 -32.10
N TYR A 481 -9.58 18.67 -33.38
CA TYR A 481 -8.88 17.85 -34.37
C TYR A 481 -7.38 18.19 -34.47
N GLN A 482 -7.03 19.47 -34.34
CA GLN A 482 -5.64 19.91 -34.33
C GLN A 482 -4.86 19.31 -33.16
N SER A 483 -5.43 19.31 -31.96
CA SER A 483 -4.82 18.69 -30.77
C SER A 483 -4.67 17.18 -30.95
N LEU A 484 -5.68 16.51 -31.52
CA LEU A 484 -5.60 15.07 -31.78
C LEU A 484 -4.52 14.70 -32.82
N ARG A 485 -4.33 15.52 -33.87
CA ARG A 485 -3.21 15.37 -34.82
C ARG A 485 -1.87 15.55 -34.12
N GLN A 486 -1.75 16.60 -33.30
CA GLN A 486 -0.55 16.84 -32.50
C GLN A 486 -0.23 15.68 -31.56
N PHE A 487 -1.24 15.08 -30.92
CA PHE A 487 -1.04 13.91 -30.05
C PHE A 487 -0.58 12.69 -30.84
N ARG A 488 -1.14 12.47 -32.04
CA ARG A 488 -0.71 11.40 -32.95
C ARG A 488 0.74 11.58 -33.38
N GLU A 489 1.14 12.79 -33.78
CA GLU A 489 2.51 13.08 -34.21
C GLU A 489 3.51 12.98 -33.05
N LYS A 490 3.19 13.62 -31.92
CA LYS A 490 4.10 13.78 -30.78
C LYS A 490 4.26 12.51 -29.95
N TYR A 491 3.19 11.78 -29.73
CA TYR A 491 3.18 10.59 -28.87
C TYR A 491 3.08 9.28 -29.64
N HIS A 492 3.02 9.34 -30.98
CA HIS A 492 2.78 8.18 -31.84
C HIS A 492 1.51 7.41 -31.44
N ALA A 493 0.52 8.12 -30.89
CA ALA A 493 -0.73 7.52 -30.46
C ALA A 493 -1.71 7.47 -31.63
N ARG A 494 -1.97 6.29 -32.21
CA ARG A 494 -2.95 6.15 -33.30
C ARG A 494 -4.38 6.07 -32.79
N PHE A 495 -4.58 5.50 -31.62
CA PHE A 495 -5.90 5.15 -31.10
C PHE A 495 -6.22 5.88 -29.80
N MET A 496 -7.50 6.22 -29.64
CA MET A 496 -8.05 6.80 -28.43
C MET A 496 -9.22 5.98 -27.92
N ILE A 497 -9.10 5.47 -26.70
CA ILE A 497 -10.17 4.80 -25.97
C ILE A 497 -10.93 5.85 -25.17
N VAL A 498 -12.24 5.90 -25.37
CA VAL A 498 -13.13 6.83 -24.66
C VAL A 498 -14.19 6.08 -23.87
N ASP A 499 -14.57 6.66 -22.73
CA ASP A 499 -15.73 6.24 -21.95
C ASP A 499 -16.99 6.93 -22.50
N ARG A 500 -17.87 6.15 -23.12
CA ARG A 500 -19.09 6.61 -23.79
C ARG A 500 -20.10 7.20 -22.82
N ARG A 501 -20.03 6.85 -21.53
CA ARG A 501 -20.86 7.45 -20.48
C ARG A 501 -20.50 8.92 -20.24
N VAL A 502 -19.26 9.31 -20.59
CA VAL A 502 -18.74 10.67 -20.44
C VAL A 502 -18.90 11.47 -21.75
N VAL A 503 -18.54 10.85 -22.88
CA VAL A 503 -18.43 11.56 -24.16
C VAL A 503 -19.68 11.42 -25.05
N GLY A 504 -20.59 10.50 -24.71
CA GLY A 504 -21.74 10.12 -25.53
C GLY A 504 -21.44 9.02 -26.54
N ASP A 505 -22.45 8.67 -27.34
CA ASP A 505 -22.40 7.50 -28.25
C ASP A 505 -21.64 7.73 -29.55
N GLN A 506 -21.50 8.99 -29.96
CA GLN A 506 -20.91 9.35 -31.23
C GLN A 506 -19.96 10.52 -31.08
N LEU A 507 -18.73 10.30 -31.55
CA LEU A 507 -17.77 11.36 -31.84
C LEU A 507 -17.63 11.44 -33.37
N PRO A 508 -17.45 12.63 -33.95
CA PRO A 508 -17.16 12.81 -35.37
C PRO A 508 -15.73 12.34 -35.75
N LEU A 509 -15.36 11.14 -35.30
CA LEU A 509 -14.11 10.44 -35.58
C LEU A 509 -14.45 9.05 -36.10
N ILE A 510 -13.50 8.42 -36.77
CA ILE A 510 -13.66 7.05 -37.27
C ILE A 510 -13.67 6.11 -36.06
N ARG A 511 -14.84 5.56 -35.73
CA ARG A 511 -14.98 4.53 -34.69
C ARG A 511 -14.50 3.19 -35.25
N ILE A 512 -13.45 2.65 -34.66
CA ILE A 512 -12.86 1.36 -35.04
C ILE A 512 -13.45 0.23 -34.19
N TYR A 513 -13.82 0.52 -32.94
CA TYR A 513 -14.42 -0.43 -32.02
C TYR A 513 -15.43 0.28 -31.09
N PRO A 514 -16.55 -0.36 -30.70
CA PRO A 514 -17.06 -1.60 -31.27
C PRO A 514 -17.69 -1.35 -32.65
N GLN A 515 -17.87 -2.42 -33.44
CA GLN A 515 -18.59 -2.33 -34.71
C GLN A 515 -20.08 -2.04 -34.45
N ARG A 516 -20.71 -2.82 -33.55
CA ARG A 516 -22.06 -2.57 -33.05
C ARG A 516 -21.98 -2.05 -31.63
N SER A 517 -22.78 -1.04 -31.30
CA SER A 517 -22.74 -0.42 -29.97
C SER A 517 -23.06 -1.38 -28.83
N GLU A 518 -23.75 -2.50 -29.13
CA GLU A 518 -24.10 -3.57 -28.20
C GLU A 518 -22.90 -4.45 -27.81
N ASP A 519 -21.86 -4.53 -28.65
CA ASP A 519 -20.68 -5.35 -28.37
C ASP A 519 -19.81 -4.74 -27.24
N ASN A 520 -19.95 -3.43 -27.03
CA ASN A 520 -19.33 -2.69 -25.93
C ASN A 520 -20.09 -1.39 -25.67
N ALA A 521 -20.97 -1.39 -24.66
CA ALA A 521 -21.81 -0.24 -24.35
C ALA A 521 -21.02 0.89 -23.68
N THR A 522 -19.95 0.54 -22.95
CA THR A 522 -19.22 1.49 -22.08
C THR A 522 -18.06 2.18 -22.78
N PHE A 523 -17.30 1.48 -23.62
CA PHE A 523 -16.08 1.99 -24.23
C PHE A 523 -16.11 1.91 -25.75
N ALA A 524 -15.48 2.89 -26.40
CA ALA A 524 -15.24 2.89 -27.83
C ALA A 524 -13.80 3.30 -28.13
N VAL A 525 -13.29 2.83 -29.27
CA VAL A 525 -11.98 3.21 -29.80
C VAL A 525 -12.16 3.96 -31.10
N TYR A 526 -11.49 5.10 -31.17
CA TYR A 526 -11.45 5.97 -32.34
C TYR A 526 -10.02 6.07 -32.87
N GLU A 527 -9.87 6.13 -34.19
CA GLU A 527 -8.59 6.48 -34.80
C GLU A 527 -8.39 8.00 -34.76
N LEU A 528 -7.20 8.44 -34.33
CA LEU A 528 -6.84 9.86 -34.35
C LEU A 528 -6.64 10.33 -35.80
N PRO A 529 -7.06 11.55 -36.15
CA PRO A 529 -6.87 12.10 -37.49
C PRO A 529 -5.39 12.12 -37.89
N ARG A 530 -5.13 11.85 -39.18
CA ARG A 530 -3.83 12.08 -39.82
C ARG A 530 -3.59 13.56 -40.01
#